data_AF-A0A8C2PMI2-F1
#
_entry.id   AF-A0A8C2PMI2-F1
#
_cell.length_a   1.000
_cell.length_b   1.000
_cell.length_c   1.000
_cell.angle_alpha   90.00
_cell.angle_beta   90.00
_cell.angle_gamma   90.00
#
_symmetry.space_group_name_H-M   'P 1'
#
loop_
_entity.id
_entity.type
_entity.pdbx_description
1 polymer ?
#
loop_
_entity_poly.entity_id
_entity_poly.type
_entity_poly.pdbx_seq_one_letter_code
_entity_poly.pdbx_strand_id
1 'polypeptide(L)'
;VSSPITMRQDIMDVDLVPYGNAQEKEDQGKYIFTCQHGEVECLGNMIETCLLNMLGINAIPVIFCMESGADVVKAAQPCFGVYFPDKNWDSVMKCVNGDEGNKLMHQNAVKTSGLKPPHQYVPWITINGEHSDALQDKAMSSLFNLVCSLYKGDKPPACGVGLKKKTNSYCMK
;
A
#
# COMPACT_ATOMS: atom_id res chain seq x y z
N VAL A 1 -7.59 -27.89 -9.72
CA VAL A 1 -6.64 -26.98 -9.04
C VAL A 1 -7.48 -25.88 -8.42
N SER A 2 -7.73 -25.95 -7.12
CA SER A 2 -8.53 -24.96 -6.39
C SER A 2 -7.72 -23.67 -6.28
N SER A 3 -8.02 -22.69 -7.13
CA SER A 3 -7.47 -21.35 -7.01
C SER A 3 -7.69 -20.86 -5.56
N PRO A 4 -6.67 -20.33 -4.88
CA PRO A 4 -6.86 -19.72 -3.57
C PRO A 4 -7.93 -18.64 -3.72
N ILE A 5 -8.94 -18.68 -2.86
CA ILE A 5 -9.99 -17.67 -2.75
C ILE A 5 -9.30 -16.39 -2.27
N THR A 6 -8.75 -15.63 -3.21
CA THR A 6 -7.94 -14.46 -2.94
C THR A 6 -8.84 -13.26 -3.21
N MET A 7 -9.17 -12.54 -2.14
CA MET A 7 -10.01 -11.35 -2.13
C MET A 7 -9.23 -10.16 -2.71
N ARG A 8 -8.70 -10.32 -3.93
CA ARG A 8 -7.67 -9.41 -4.45
C ARG A 8 -8.17 -8.38 -5.45
N GLN A 9 -9.29 -8.61 -6.16
CA GLN A 9 -9.72 -7.70 -7.22
C GLN A 9 -11.24 -7.58 -7.45
N ASP A 10 -12.08 -8.51 -6.96
CA ASP A 10 -13.50 -8.48 -7.36
C ASP A 10 -14.33 -7.39 -6.67
N ILE A 11 -13.91 -6.96 -5.47
CA ILE A 11 -14.72 -6.08 -4.61
C ILE A 11 -13.94 -4.95 -3.91
N MET A 12 -12.65 -4.79 -4.25
CA MET A 12 -11.77 -3.79 -3.66
C MET A 12 -10.78 -3.28 -4.69
N ASP A 13 -10.63 -1.96 -4.73
CA ASP A 13 -9.52 -1.28 -5.39
C ASP A 13 -8.64 -0.63 -4.32
N VAL A 14 -7.32 -0.66 -4.52
CA VAL A 14 -6.35 -0.19 -3.53
C VAL A 14 -5.40 0.79 -4.20
N ASP A 15 -5.40 2.03 -3.72
CA ASP A 15 -4.42 3.05 -4.05
C ASP A 15 -3.43 3.18 -2.87
N LEU A 16 -2.17 2.80 -3.10
CA LEU A 16 -1.08 3.02 -2.15
C LEU A 16 -0.38 4.32 -2.51
N VAL A 17 -0.15 5.19 -1.51
CA VAL A 17 0.47 6.51 -1.70
C VAL A 17 1.69 6.64 -0.76
N PRO A 18 2.86 6.09 -1.15
CA PRO A 18 4.09 6.20 -0.37
C PRO A 18 4.55 7.66 -0.30
N TYR A 19 4.34 8.30 0.84
CA TYR A 19 4.76 9.69 1.12
C TYR A 19 4.67 9.98 2.63
N GLY A 20 3.51 9.71 3.22
CA GLY A 20 3.29 9.79 4.66
C GLY A 20 3.46 11.21 5.22
N ASN A 21 4.41 11.37 6.14
CA ASN A 21 4.72 12.64 6.80
C ASN A 21 5.85 13.41 6.11
N ALA A 22 6.27 12.99 4.91
CA ALA A 22 7.27 13.70 4.15
C ALA A 22 6.82 15.13 3.83
N GLN A 23 7.79 16.01 3.65
CA GLN A 23 7.60 17.38 3.19
C GLN A 23 8.34 17.55 1.87
N GLU A 24 7.83 18.44 1.02
CA GLU A 24 8.49 18.80 -0.22
C GLU A 24 8.75 20.30 -0.29
N LYS A 25 9.80 20.66 -1.01
CA LYS A 25 10.09 22.04 -1.40
C LYS A 25 10.50 22.05 -2.86
N GLU A 26 9.91 22.94 -3.64
CA GLU A 26 10.35 23.18 -5.01
C GLU A 26 11.64 24.01 -5.00
N ASP A 27 12.63 23.56 -5.77
CA ASP A 27 13.88 24.26 -6.05
C ASP A 27 14.23 24.09 -7.54
N GLN A 28 14.21 25.20 -8.28
CA GLN A 28 14.56 25.26 -9.71
C GLN A 28 13.82 24.22 -10.59
N GLY A 29 12.54 23.99 -10.32
CA GLY A 29 11.70 23.05 -11.08
C GLY A 29 11.90 21.58 -10.70
N LYS A 30 12.61 21.28 -9.61
CA LYS A 30 12.68 19.96 -8.99
C LYS A 30 12.15 20.00 -7.56
N TYR A 31 11.56 18.91 -7.10
CA TYR A 31 11.10 18.79 -5.72
C TYR A 31 12.17 18.13 -4.85
N ILE A 32 12.49 18.76 -3.72
CA ILE A 32 13.37 18.20 -2.69
C ILE A 32 12.48 17.67 -1.57
N PHE A 33 12.61 16.38 -1.26
CA PHE A 33 11.81 15.70 -0.24
C PHE A 33 12.59 15.57 1.06
N THR A 34 11.91 15.82 2.19
CA THR A 34 12.44 15.62 3.54
C THR A 34 11.50 14.68 4.29
N CYS A 35 12.04 13.58 4.82
CA CYS A 35 11.27 12.54 5.50
C CYS A 35 11.64 12.48 6.99
N GLN A 36 10.69 12.07 7.83
CA GLN A 36 10.81 12.07 9.30
C GLN A 36 11.90 11.10 9.82
N HIS A 37 12.20 10.05 9.08
CA HIS A 37 13.23 9.04 9.35
C HIS A 37 14.45 9.20 8.41
N GLY A 38 14.63 10.38 7.81
CA GLY A 38 15.78 10.72 6.99
C GLY A 38 15.74 10.20 5.55
N GLU A 39 16.88 10.25 4.87
CA GLU A 39 16.98 9.98 3.43
C GLU A 39 16.63 8.53 3.05
N VAL A 40 16.83 7.59 3.96
CA VAL A 40 16.51 6.17 3.72
C VAL A 40 15.00 5.96 3.55
N GLU A 41 14.17 6.64 4.35
CA GLU A 41 12.72 6.61 4.18
C GLU A 41 12.30 7.28 2.87
N CYS A 42 12.90 8.43 2.53
CA CYS A 42 12.63 9.07 1.25
C CYS A 42 12.97 8.17 0.05
N LEU A 43 14.09 7.44 0.14
CA LEU A 43 14.48 6.46 -0.88
C LEU A 43 13.51 5.28 -0.94
N GLY A 44 13.07 4.75 0.21
CA GLY A 44 12.05 3.71 0.29
C GLY A 44 10.75 4.14 -0.40
N ASN A 45 10.21 5.29 -0.01
CA ASN A 45 9.02 5.88 -0.63
C ASN A 45 9.17 6.03 -2.15
N MET A 46 10.36 6.43 -2.63
CA MET A 46 10.63 6.62 -4.06
C MET A 46 10.64 5.28 -4.80
N ILE A 47 11.27 4.26 -4.22
CA ILE A 47 11.30 2.90 -4.78
C ILE A 47 9.87 2.35 -4.90
N GLU A 48 9.08 2.44 -3.83
CA GLU A 48 7.70 1.95 -3.82
C GLU A 48 6.83 2.70 -4.84
N THR A 49 6.98 4.02 -4.92
CA THR A 49 6.29 4.86 -5.90
C THR A 49 6.63 4.43 -7.33
N CYS A 50 7.91 4.20 -7.63
CA CYS A 50 8.34 3.74 -8.95
C CYS A 50 7.86 2.30 -9.26
N LEU A 51 7.82 1.41 -8.25
CA LEU A 51 7.27 0.07 -8.40
C LEU A 51 5.76 0.12 -8.72
N LEU A 52 5.00 0.96 -8.03
CA LEU A 52 3.57 1.16 -8.28
C LEU A 52 3.31 1.73 -9.67
N ASN A 53 4.11 2.70 -10.12
CA ASN A 53 4.00 3.23 -11.48
C ASN A 53 4.27 2.15 -12.54
N MET A 54 5.29 1.32 -12.34
CA MET A 54 5.71 0.31 -13.33
C MET A 54 4.79 -0.93 -13.35
N LEU A 55 4.27 -1.36 -12.19
CA LEU A 55 3.61 -2.65 -12.03
C LEU A 55 2.13 -2.54 -11.63
N GLY A 56 1.66 -1.33 -11.30
CA GLY A 56 0.35 -1.10 -10.70
C GLY A 56 0.18 -1.91 -9.41
N ILE A 57 -1.02 -2.46 -9.21
CA ILE A 57 -1.37 -3.29 -8.05
C ILE A 57 -0.47 -4.55 -7.90
N ASN A 58 0.18 -4.99 -8.98
CA ASN A 58 1.09 -6.14 -8.91
C ASN A 58 2.39 -5.81 -8.15
N ALA A 59 2.66 -4.54 -7.83
CA ALA A 59 3.75 -4.14 -6.94
C ALA A 59 3.52 -4.56 -5.48
N ILE A 60 2.26 -4.74 -5.04
CA ILE A 60 1.93 -4.96 -3.62
C ILE A 60 2.72 -6.11 -2.97
N PRO A 61 2.87 -7.30 -3.58
CA PRO A 61 3.69 -8.36 -3.00
C PRO A 61 5.16 -7.98 -2.79
N VAL A 62 5.73 -7.18 -3.70
CA VAL A 62 7.10 -6.69 -3.59
C VAL A 62 7.21 -5.69 -2.45
N ILE A 63 6.31 -4.72 -2.39
CA ILE A 63 6.25 -3.70 -1.32
C ILE A 63 6.04 -4.37 0.04
N PHE A 64 5.11 -5.33 0.14
CA PHE A 64 4.91 -6.09 1.36
C PHE A 64 6.16 -6.85 1.80
N CYS A 65 6.90 -7.45 0.85
CA CYS A 65 8.16 -8.12 1.14
C CYS A 65 9.24 -7.12 1.62
N MET A 66 9.32 -5.94 0.99
CA MET A 66 10.22 -4.86 1.40
C MET A 66 9.96 -4.42 2.84
N GLU A 67 8.70 -4.10 3.14
CA GLU A 67 8.24 -3.60 4.43
C GLU A 67 8.31 -4.65 5.55
N SER A 68 8.38 -5.93 5.19
CA SER A 68 8.63 -7.03 6.12
C SER A 68 10.12 -7.25 6.41
N GLY A 69 11.01 -6.59 5.67
CA GLY A 69 12.45 -6.68 5.85
C GLY A 69 12.94 -5.86 7.04
N ALA A 70 14.06 -6.28 7.64
CA ALA A 70 14.74 -5.49 8.68
C ALA A 70 15.29 -4.14 8.15
N ASP A 71 15.52 -4.07 6.84
CA ASP A 71 15.97 -2.88 6.11
C ASP A 71 15.19 -2.84 4.79
N VAL A 72 14.20 -1.94 4.73
CA VAL A 72 13.22 -1.85 3.63
C VAL A 72 13.91 -1.63 2.28
N VAL A 73 14.90 -0.75 2.23
CA VAL A 73 15.63 -0.41 1.00
C VAL A 73 16.51 -1.57 0.56
N LYS A 74 17.25 -2.22 1.47
CA LYS A 74 18.07 -3.40 1.10
C LYS A 74 17.24 -4.60 0.68
N ALA A 75 16.01 -4.73 1.20
CA ALA A 75 15.09 -5.79 0.81
C ALA A 75 14.51 -5.58 -0.60
N ALA A 76 14.51 -4.35 -1.14
CA ALA A 76 13.83 -4.01 -2.38
C ALA A 76 14.24 -4.84 -3.60
N GLN A 77 15.53 -4.91 -3.92
CA GLN A 77 15.99 -5.66 -5.08
C GLN A 77 15.76 -7.19 -4.94
N PRO A 78 16.11 -7.85 -3.81
CA PRO A 78 15.76 -9.25 -3.60
C PRO A 78 14.26 -9.53 -3.70
N CYS A 79 13.42 -8.72 -3.06
CA CYS A 79 11.96 -8.86 -3.11
C CYS A 79 11.44 -8.70 -4.55
N PHE A 80 11.94 -7.71 -5.29
CA PHE A 80 11.60 -7.51 -6.68
C PHE A 80 11.95 -8.75 -7.53
N GLY A 81 13.15 -9.30 -7.35
CA GLY A 81 13.62 -10.49 -8.07
C GLY A 81 12.81 -11.76 -7.77
N VAL A 82 12.26 -11.89 -6.56
CA VAL A 82 11.39 -13.03 -6.19
C VAL A 82 10.06 -13.00 -6.96
N TYR A 83 9.43 -11.82 -7.08
CA TYR A 83 8.10 -11.71 -7.71
C TYR A 83 8.16 -11.41 -9.20
N PHE A 84 9.25 -10.80 -9.69
CA PHE A 84 9.42 -10.39 -11.08
C PHE A 84 10.82 -10.76 -11.60
N PRO A 85 11.19 -12.06 -11.62
CA PRO A 85 12.53 -12.52 -12.01
C PRO A 85 12.90 -12.14 -13.46
N ASP A 86 11.91 -11.97 -14.34
CA ASP A 86 12.11 -11.64 -15.75
C ASP A 86 12.19 -10.13 -16.03
N LYS A 87 12.06 -9.28 -15.00
CA LYS A 87 12.15 -7.81 -15.14
C LYS A 87 13.49 -7.30 -14.64
N ASN A 88 13.97 -6.21 -15.24
CA ASN A 88 15.23 -5.60 -14.86
C ASN A 88 15.04 -4.59 -13.71
N TRP A 89 15.72 -4.83 -12.59
CA TRP A 89 15.79 -3.91 -11.45
C TRP A 89 16.29 -2.52 -11.83
N ASP A 90 17.20 -2.41 -12.80
CA ASP A 90 17.73 -1.11 -13.25
C ASP A 90 16.63 -0.19 -13.79
N SER A 91 15.52 -0.76 -14.28
CA SER A 91 14.37 0.03 -14.73
C SER A 91 13.68 0.74 -13.56
N VAL A 92 13.63 0.10 -12.39
CA VAL A 92 13.15 0.73 -11.14
C VAL A 92 14.09 1.85 -10.75
N MET A 93 15.40 1.58 -10.71
CA MET A 93 16.39 2.58 -10.29
C MET A 93 16.50 3.75 -11.27
N LYS A 94 16.23 3.55 -12.56
CA LYS A 94 16.12 4.62 -13.55
C LYS A 94 14.97 5.58 -13.22
N CYS A 95 13.82 5.06 -12.78
CA CYS A 95 12.72 5.89 -12.30
C CYS A 95 13.11 6.62 -11.01
N VAL A 96 13.67 5.90 -10.03
CA VAL A 96 14.06 6.44 -8.71
C VAL A 96 15.05 7.60 -8.83
N ASN A 97 16.05 7.47 -9.70
CA ASN A 97 17.10 8.47 -9.90
C ASN A 97 16.73 9.54 -10.95
N GLY A 98 15.56 9.41 -11.60
CA GLY A 98 15.15 10.25 -12.72
C GLY A 98 14.08 11.27 -12.34
N ASP A 99 13.78 12.15 -13.31
CA ASP A 99 12.72 13.16 -13.15
C ASP A 99 11.32 12.52 -13.04
N GLU A 100 11.14 11.30 -13.56
CA GLU A 100 9.90 10.53 -13.42
C GLU A 100 9.59 10.23 -11.95
N GLY A 101 10.55 9.69 -11.20
CA GLY A 101 10.38 9.43 -9.76
C GLY A 101 10.07 10.71 -8.99
N ASN A 102 10.80 11.80 -9.27
CA ASN A 102 10.56 13.10 -8.64
C ASN A 102 9.12 13.60 -8.85
N LYS A 103 8.63 13.53 -10.10
CA LYS A 103 7.26 13.91 -10.45
C LYS A 103 6.22 13.01 -9.77
N LEU A 104 6.44 11.70 -9.73
CA LEU A 104 5.52 10.75 -9.09
C LEU A 104 5.45 10.96 -7.58
N MET A 105 6.59 11.21 -6.91
CA MET A 105 6.62 11.52 -5.48
C MET A 105 5.90 12.84 -5.18
N HIS A 106 6.07 13.86 -6.03
CA HIS A 106 5.28 15.10 -5.92
C HIS A 106 3.77 14.85 -6.09
N GLN A 107 3.37 14.00 -7.04
CA GLN A 107 1.96 13.61 -7.18
C GLN A 107 1.42 12.93 -5.91
N ASN A 108 2.23 12.11 -5.24
CA ASN A 108 1.88 11.54 -3.94
C ASN A 108 1.76 12.63 -2.86
N ALA A 109 2.65 13.63 -2.84
CA ALA A 109 2.55 14.79 -1.95
C ALA A 109 1.24 15.56 -2.14
N VAL A 110 0.84 15.80 -3.39
CA VAL A 110 -0.43 16.46 -3.75
C VAL A 110 -1.63 15.60 -3.32
N LYS A 111 -1.59 14.28 -3.53
CA LYS A 111 -2.64 13.36 -3.05
C LYS A 111 -2.77 13.41 -1.53
N THR A 112 -1.66 13.35 -0.80
CA THR A 112 -1.64 13.35 0.67
C THR A 112 -2.12 14.70 1.24
N SER A 113 -1.64 15.82 0.69
CA SER A 113 -2.09 17.15 1.13
C SER A 113 -3.55 17.45 0.77
N GLY A 114 -4.09 16.78 -0.25
CA GLY A 114 -5.50 16.86 -0.65
C GLY A 114 -6.47 16.08 0.24
N LEU A 115 -5.99 15.30 1.22
CA LEU A 115 -6.83 14.50 2.11
C LEU A 115 -7.81 15.37 2.92
N LYS A 116 -9.02 14.85 3.12
CA LYS A 116 -10.07 15.48 3.91
C LYS A 116 -10.66 14.47 4.91
N PRO A 117 -10.50 14.68 6.23
CA PRO A 117 -9.67 15.72 6.85
C PRO A 117 -8.17 15.50 6.53
N PRO A 118 -7.32 16.54 6.70
CA PRO A 118 -5.88 16.38 6.61
C PRO A 118 -5.41 15.30 7.59
N HIS A 119 -4.50 14.42 7.15
CA HIS A 119 -3.97 13.36 8.00
C HIS A 119 -3.20 13.93 9.18
N GLN A 120 -3.33 13.28 10.33
CA GLN A 120 -2.66 13.69 11.58
C GLN A 120 -1.56 12.70 12.01
N TYR A 121 -1.52 11.53 11.37
CA TYR A 121 -0.59 10.45 11.65
C TYR A 121 -0.55 9.50 10.43
N VAL A 122 0.39 8.56 10.47
CA VAL A 122 0.47 7.45 9.52
C VAL A 122 0.40 6.11 10.28
N PRO A 123 -0.19 5.05 9.70
CA PRO A 123 -0.89 5.02 8.41
C PRO A 123 -2.23 5.77 8.45
N TRP A 124 -2.65 6.34 7.31
CA TRP A 124 -3.93 7.05 7.16
C TRP A 124 -4.80 6.38 6.10
N ILE A 125 -5.85 5.68 6.53
CA ILE A 125 -6.69 4.86 5.66
C ILE A 125 -7.95 5.63 5.28
N THR A 126 -8.22 5.73 3.99
CA THR A 126 -9.52 6.19 3.47
C THR A 126 -10.26 5.01 2.87
N ILE A 127 -11.57 4.96 3.08
CA ILE A 127 -12.44 3.92 2.52
C ILE A 127 -13.52 4.63 1.71
N ASN A 128 -13.56 4.39 0.39
CA ASN A 128 -14.44 5.09 -0.55
C ASN A 128 -14.32 6.63 -0.47
N GLY A 129 -13.11 7.14 -0.26
CA GLY A 129 -12.82 8.58 -0.17
C GLY A 129 -13.12 9.22 1.19
N GLU A 130 -13.61 8.46 2.18
CA GLU A 130 -13.90 8.95 3.52
C GLU A 130 -12.91 8.43 4.55
N HIS A 131 -12.60 9.24 5.56
CA HIS A 131 -11.83 8.85 6.73
C HIS A 131 -12.63 9.11 8.01
N SER A 132 -12.54 8.17 8.95
CA SER A 132 -12.94 8.34 10.36
C SER A 132 -12.14 7.39 11.22
N ASP A 133 -11.94 7.71 12.50
CA ASP A 133 -11.24 6.84 13.44
C ASP A 133 -11.89 5.44 13.50
N ALA A 134 -13.23 5.37 13.43
CA ALA A 134 -13.95 4.09 13.40
C ALA A 134 -13.68 3.25 12.13
N LEU A 135 -13.49 3.89 10.96
CA LEU A 135 -13.10 3.19 9.73
C LEU A 135 -11.63 2.77 9.78
N GLN A 136 -10.75 3.65 10.27
CA GLN A 136 -9.34 3.38 10.52
C GLN A 136 -9.17 2.14 11.40
N ASP A 137 -9.82 2.11 12.58
CA ASP A 137 -9.74 1.00 13.52
C ASP A 137 -10.23 -0.32 12.93
N LYS A 138 -11.35 -0.29 12.20
CA LYS A 138 -11.89 -1.47 11.53
C LYS A 138 -10.97 -1.98 10.43
N ALA A 139 -10.39 -1.07 9.64
CA ALA A 139 -9.46 -1.42 8.57
C ALA A 139 -8.15 -2.02 9.14
N MET A 140 -7.62 -1.41 10.21
CA MET A 140 -6.43 -1.90 10.91
C MET A 140 -6.66 -3.24 11.61
N SER A 141 -7.85 -3.46 12.17
CA SER A 141 -8.21 -4.74 12.79
C SER A 141 -8.42 -5.85 11.76
N SER A 142 -9.21 -5.57 10.73
CA SER A 142 -9.45 -6.49 9.63
C SER A 142 -10.04 -5.76 8.43
N LEU A 143 -9.17 -5.28 7.55
CA LEU A 143 -9.57 -4.73 6.24
C LEU A 143 -10.47 -5.70 5.49
N PHE A 144 -10.19 -7.01 5.59
CA PHE A 144 -11.00 -8.06 5.00
C PHE A 144 -12.48 -7.99 5.43
N ASN A 145 -12.73 -7.99 6.75
CA ASN A 145 -14.08 -7.95 7.29
C ASN A 145 -14.77 -6.62 6.96
N LEU A 146 -14.02 -5.51 7.00
CA LEU A 146 -14.56 -4.19 6.65
C LEU A 146 -15.04 -4.16 5.19
N VAL A 147 -14.20 -4.56 4.24
CA VAL A 147 -14.52 -4.61 2.81
C VAL A 147 -15.74 -5.50 2.57
N CYS A 148 -15.77 -6.71 3.15
CA CYS A 148 -16.92 -7.61 3.05
C CYS A 148 -18.21 -7.03 3.66
N SER A 149 -18.10 -6.20 4.71
CA SER A 149 -19.26 -5.55 5.33
C SER A 149 -19.83 -4.42 4.46
N LEU A 150 -18.96 -3.66 3.79
CA LEU A 150 -19.32 -2.48 3.01
C LEU A 150 -19.72 -2.81 1.57
N TYR A 151 -19.27 -3.94 1.03
CA TYR A 151 -19.62 -4.33 -0.34
C TYR A 151 -21.13 -4.60 -0.47
N LYS A 152 -21.76 -3.88 -1.42
CA LYS A 152 -23.21 -3.89 -1.65
C LYS A 152 -23.66 -4.89 -2.72
N GLY A 153 -22.74 -5.41 -3.52
CA GLY A 153 -23.02 -6.40 -4.56
C GLY A 153 -23.00 -7.84 -4.04
N ASP A 154 -22.91 -8.79 -4.97
CA ASP A 154 -22.80 -10.21 -4.67
C ASP A 154 -21.46 -10.52 -4.00
N LYS A 155 -21.50 -10.77 -2.69
CA LYS A 155 -20.30 -10.96 -1.89
C LYS A 155 -19.58 -12.23 -2.32
N PRO A 156 -18.24 -12.17 -2.54
CA PRO A 156 -17.44 -13.35 -2.79
C PRO A 156 -17.61 -14.38 -1.67
N PRO A 157 -17.53 -15.68 -1.96
CA PRO A 157 -17.64 -16.74 -0.95
C PRO A 157 -16.72 -16.54 0.26
N ALA A 158 -15.57 -15.90 0.05
CA ALA A 158 -14.63 -15.50 1.10
C ALA A 158 -15.32 -14.76 2.26
N CYS A 159 -16.22 -13.82 1.96
CA CYS A 159 -16.91 -12.99 2.95
C CYS A 159 -17.82 -13.81 3.87
N GLY A 160 -18.30 -14.98 3.43
CA GLY A 160 -19.11 -15.89 4.24
C GLY A 160 -18.30 -16.73 5.24
N VAL A 161 -16.97 -16.83 5.07
CA VAL A 161 -16.08 -17.61 5.95
C VAL A 161 -15.59 -16.77 7.13
N GLY A 162 -15.32 -15.47 6.91
CA GLY A 162 -14.82 -14.55 7.95
C GLY A 162 -15.84 -14.13 9.02
N LEU A 163 -17.14 -14.31 8.75
CA LEU A 163 -18.23 -13.94 9.67
C LEU A 163 -18.74 -15.10 10.54
N LYS A 164 -18.26 -16.32 10.32
CA LYS A 164 -18.60 -17.45 11.20
C LYS A 164 -17.75 -17.37 12.45
N LYS A 165 -18.28 -16.72 13.50
CA LYS A 165 -17.88 -16.99 14.90
C LYS A 165 -17.81 -18.52 15.02
N LYS A 166 -16.62 -19.08 15.30
CA LYS A 166 -16.53 -20.48 15.68
C LYS A 166 -17.27 -20.65 17.00
N THR A 167 -18.56 -20.94 16.95
CA THR A 167 -19.24 -21.64 18.04
C THR A 167 -18.77 -23.09 17.97
N ASN A 168 -17.53 -23.33 18.41
CA ASN A 168 -17.12 -24.68 18.76
C ASN A 168 -17.78 -25.02 20.10
N SER A 169 -19.09 -25.27 20.07
CA SER A 169 -19.69 -26.22 20.99
C SER A 169 -19.32 -27.59 20.45
N TYR A 170 -18.17 -28.12 20.88
CA TYR A 170 -17.95 -29.55 20.85
C TYR A 170 -18.10 -30.04 22.28
N CYS A 171 -19.16 -30.82 22.46
CA CYS A 171 -19.63 -31.41 23.71
C CYS A 171 -18.52 -32.13 24.47
N MET A 172 -18.62 -32.03 25.80
CA MET A 172 -18.13 -33.05 26.72
C MET A 172 -18.63 -34.44 26.30
N LYS A 173 -17.70 -35.39 26.19
CA LYS A 173 -17.83 -36.76 26.71
C LYS A 173 -16.45 -37.41 26.76
#